data_AF-B2UR87-F1
#
_entry.id   AF-B2UR87-F1
#
_cell.length_a   1.000
_cell.length_b   1.000
_cell.length_c   1.000
_cell.angle_alpha   90.00
_cell.angle_beta   90.00
_cell.angle_gamma   90.00
#
_symmetry.space_group_name_H-M   'P 1'
#
loop_
_entity.id
_entity.type
_entity.pdbx_description
1 polymer ?
#
loop_
_entity_poly.entity_id
_entity_poly.type
_entity_poly.pdbx_seq_one_letter_code
_entity_poly.pdbx_strand_id
1 'polypeptide(L)'
;MLEATVYTTGPLNQYTAIERGEEAAFEPVYDADGNQTLIRTSTGIWQVAYNAENRPVRFVNESAKTVVECTYDYMGRQHTRKVSVRWFLFWDPTQPEATRPLAIRKDGT
;
A
#
# COMPACT_ATOMS: atom_id res chain seq x y z
N MET A 1 19.14 22.18 4.46
CA MET A 1 19.92 21.05 5.01
C MET A 1 19.41 19.78 4.34
N LEU A 2 20.28 18.92 3.81
CA LEU A 2 19.87 17.57 3.39
C LEU A 2 19.59 16.76 4.65
N GLU A 3 18.40 16.20 4.77
CA GLU A 3 18.06 15.31 5.88
C GLU A 3 18.93 14.06 5.78
N ALA A 4 19.63 13.71 6.87
CA ALA A 4 20.41 12.49 6.93
C ALA A 4 19.46 11.29 6.87
N THR A 5 19.77 10.33 6.00
CA THR A 5 19.10 9.03 5.97
C THR A 5 20.09 7.95 6.37
N VAL A 6 19.75 7.17 7.39
CA VAL A 6 20.58 6.07 7.89
C VAL A 6 19.90 4.74 7.53
N TYR A 7 20.69 3.79 7.05
CA TYR A 7 20.23 2.46 6.68
C TYR A 7 20.97 1.43 7.52
N THR A 8 20.21 0.55 8.16
CA THR A 8 20.75 -0.58 8.92
C THR A 8 20.42 -1.86 8.16
N THR A 9 21.41 -2.72 7.97
CA THR A 9 21.26 -4.03 7.32
C THR A 9 21.46 -5.19 8.29
N GLY A 10 20.75 -6.29 8.04
CA GLY A 10 20.90 -7.55 8.78
C GLY A 10 21.89 -8.53 8.14
N PRO A 11 22.02 -9.75 8.68
CA PRO A 11 22.96 -10.78 8.20
C PRO A 11 22.72 -11.23 6.74
N LEU A 12 21.50 -11.09 6.23
CA LEU A 12 21.13 -11.39 4.84
C LEU A 12 21.31 -10.17 3.90
N ASN A 13 21.94 -9.09 4.39
CA ASN A 13 22.08 -7.82 3.69
C ASN A 13 20.75 -7.18 3.25
N GLN A 14 19.67 -7.49 3.97
CA GLN A 14 18.36 -6.84 3.87
C GLN A 14 18.29 -5.66 4.85
N TYR A 15 17.53 -4.62 4.52
CA TYR A 15 17.35 -3.47 5.41
C TYR A 15 16.44 -3.84 6.60
N THR A 16 16.92 -3.61 7.82
CA THR A 16 16.14 -3.85 9.05
C THR A 16 15.63 -2.56 9.67
N ALA A 17 16.25 -1.42 9.36
CA ALA A 17 15.77 -0.10 9.76
C ALA A 17 16.19 0.97 8.74
N ILE A 18 15.29 1.92 8.48
CA ILE A 18 15.52 3.10 7.64
C ILE A 18 15.08 4.33 8.44
N GLU A 19 16.05 5.13 8.87
CA GLU A 19 15.83 6.35 9.66
C GLU A 19 15.97 7.58 8.75
N ARG A 20 15.05 8.54 8.88
CA ARG A 20 15.06 9.79 8.12
C ARG A 20 14.86 10.98 9.05
N GLY A 21 15.93 11.75 9.27
CA GLY A 21 15.89 12.88 10.19
C GLY A 21 15.42 12.47 11.59
N GLU A 22 14.40 13.15 12.09
CA GLU A 22 13.80 12.90 13.41
C GLU A 22 12.54 12.02 13.35
N GLU A 23 12.17 11.52 12.16
CA GLU A 23 11.02 10.64 12.01
C GLU A 23 11.27 9.26 12.65
N ALA A 24 10.20 8.61 13.09
CA ALA A 24 10.26 7.23 13.52
C ALA A 24 10.87 6.34 12.43
N ALA A 25 11.80 5.47 12.83
CA ALA A 25 12.44 4.52 11.93
C ALA A 25 11.38 3.65 11.24
N PHE A 26 11.53 3.45 9.93
CA PHE A 26 10.77 2.46 9.21
C PHE A 26 11.49 1.12 9.30
N GLU A 27 10.79 0.09 9.77
CA GLU A 27 11.29 -1.28 9.88
C GLU A 27 10.64 -2.15 8.80
N PRO A 28 11.36 -2.46 7.70
CA PRO A 28 10.88 -3.40 6.69
C PRO A 28 10.60 -4.78 7.29
N VAL A 29 9.57 -5.45 6.75
CA VAL A 29 9.24 -6.85 7.11
C VAL A 29 9.42 -7.71 5.88
N TYR A 30 9.89 -8.95 6.09
CA TYR A 30 10.13 -9.93 5.04
C TYR A 30 9.41 -11.24 5.36
N ASP A 31 8.98 -11.96 4.32
CA ASP A 31 8.48 -13.33 4.46
C ASP A 31 9.63 -14.36 4.51
N ALA A 32 9.29 -15.64 4.64
CA ALA A 32 10.27 -16.73 4.75
C ALA A 32 11.12 -16.92 3.48
N ASP A 33 10.60 -16.50 2.32
CA ASP A 33 11.31 -16.55 1.03
C ASP A 33 12.19 -15.30 0.82
N GLY A 34 12.14 -14.35 1.76
CA GLY A 34 12.92 -13.11 1.75
C GLY A 34 12.29 -11.98 0.94
N ASN A 35 11.03 -12.10 0.51
CA ASN A 35 10.31 -11.01 -0.15
C ASN A 35 9.89 -9.96 0.89
N GLN A 36 10.01 -8.68 0.55
CA GLN A 36 9.62 -7.60 1.44
C GLN A 36 8.09 -7.41 1.47
N THR A 37 7.46 -7.71 2.60
CA THR A 37 6.00 -7.64 2.79
C THR A 37 5.52 -6.32 3.38
N LEU A 38 6.42 -5.48 3.89
CA LEU A 38 6.12 -4.12 4.33
C LEU A 38 7.07 -3.12 3.67
N ILE A 39 6.54 -2.22 2.84
CA ILE A 39 7.32 -1.22 2.09
C ILE A 39 6.85 0.20 2.42
N ARG A 40 7.78 1.16 2.40
CA ARG A 40 7.48 2.59 2.53
C ARG A 40 7.84 3.31 1.24
N THR A 41 6.89 4.04 0.69
CA THR A 41 7.06 4.89 -0.50
C THR A 41 6.61 6.31 -0.21
N SER A 42 6.73 7.22 -1.18
CA SER A 42 6.21 8.59 -1.04
C SER A 42 4.69 8.66 -0.88
N THR A 43 3.96 7.59 -1.22
CA THR A 43 2.50 7.51 -1.07
C THR A 43 2.07 6.79 0.21
N GLY A 44 3.01 6.45 1.10
CA GLY A 44 2.75 5.85 2.40
C GLY A 44 3.34 4.44 2.55
N ILE A 45 2.84 3.73 3.56
CA ILE A 45 3.25 2.37 3.89
C ILE A 45 2.30 1.39 3.21
N TRP A 46 2.86 0.34 2.62
CA TRP A 46 2.13 -0.69 1.89
C TRP A 46 2.48 -2.07 2.43
N GLN A 47 1.46 -2.88 2.65
CA GLN A 47 1.58 -4.32 2.83
C GLN A 47 1.54 -5.00 1.46
N VAL A 48 2.44 -5.95 1.21
CA VAL A 48 2.58 -6.64 -0.07
C VAL A 48 2.39 -8.14 0.11
N ALA A 49 1.55 -8.75 -0.71
CA ALA A 49 1.37 -10.19 -0.78
C ALA A 49 1.98 -10.74 -2.08
N TYR A 50 2.61 -11.89 -1.97
CA TYR A 50 3.28 -12.60 -3.05
C TYR A 50 2.55 -13.90 -3.38
N ASN A 51 2.62 -14.35 -4.64
CA ASN A 51 2.16 -15.67 -5.03
C ASN A 51 3.28 -16.72 -4.85
N ALA A 52 2.97 -18.00 -5.11
CA ALA A 52 3.92 -19.11 -5.01
C ALA A 52 5.11 -19.02 -5.98
N GLU A 53 5.09 -18.12 -6.97
CA GLU A 53 6.20 -17.85 -7.89
C GLU A 53 7.04 -16.64 -7.44
N ASN A 54 6.87 -16.16 -6.21
CA ASN A 54 7.52 -14.96 -5.66
C ASN A 54 7.22 -13.67 -6.45
N ARG A 55 6.02 -13.54 -7.01
CA ARG A 55 5.56 -12.33 -7.72
C ARG A 55 4.57 -11.55 -6.84
N PRO A 56 4.69 -10.21 -6.73
CA PRO A 56 3.78 -9.42 -5.91
C PRO A 56 2.41 -9.30 -6.57
N VAL A 57 1.36 -9.81 -5.92
CA VAL A 57 0.00 -9.86 -6.48
C VAL A 57 -0.96 -8.86 -5.86
N ARG A 58 -0.65 -8.34 -4.66
CA ARG A 58 -1.52 -7.41 -3.96
C ARG A 58 -0.72 -6.44 -3.10
N PHE A 59 -1.09 -5.16 -3.17
CA PHE A 59 -0.57 -4.09 -2.33
C PHE A 59 -1.74 -3.44 -1.58
N VAL A 60 -1.61 -3.27 -0.27
CA VAL A 60 -2.63 -2.64 0.57
C VAL A 60 -2.00 -1.46 1.31
N ASN A 61 -2.55 -0.27 1.11
CA ASN A 61 -2.28 0.91 1.92
C ASN A 61 -3.51 1.20 2.76
N GLU A 62 -3.43 0.82 4.04
CA GLU A 62 -4.53 0.98 4.99
C GLU A 62 -4.86 2.46 5.24
N SER A 63 -3.86 3.33 5.34
CA SER A 63 -4.08 4.76 5.62
C SER A 63 -4.76 5.46 4.45
N ALA A 64 -4.35 5.16 3.21
CA ALA A 64 -4.95 5.74 1.99
C ALA A 64 -6.14 4.92 1.47
N LYS A 65 -6.55 3.86 2.18
CA LYS A 65 -7.64 2.94 1.82
C LYS A 65 -7.58 2.51 0.36
N THR A 66 -6.36 2.27 -0.11
CA THR A 66 -6.04 1.96 -1.50
C THR A 66 -5.51 0.53 -1.59
N VAL A 67 -6.04 -0.21 -2.54
CA VAL A 67 -5.61 -1.57 -2.85
C VAL A 67 -5.18 -1.61 -4.32
N VAL A 68 -4.03 -2.21 -4.59
CA VAL A 68 -3.57 -2.49 -5.94
C VAL A 68 -3.45 -4.00 -6.11
N GLU A 69 -4.12 -4.55 -7.12
CA GLU A 69 -4.05 -5.96 -7.48
C GLU A 69 -3.33 -6.10 -8.82
N CYS A 70 -2.37 -7.03 -8.87
CA CYS A 70 -1.55 -7.31 -10.03
C CYS A 70 -1.78 -8.75 -10.48
N THR A 71 -2.04 -8.94 -11.77
CA THR A 71 -2.09 -10.28 -12.38
C THR A 71 -1.04 -10.38 -13.46
N TYR A 72 -0.52 -11.60 -13.62
CA TYR A 72 0.57 -11.92 -14.53
C TYR A 72 0.09 -12.93 -15.57
N ASP A 73 0.57 -12.79 -16.79
CA ASP A 73 0.44 -13.84 -17.80
C ASP A 73 1.44 -14.97 -17.53
N TYR A 74 1.32 -16.07 -18.28
CA TYR A 74 2.21 -17.23 -18.12
C TYR A 74 3.68 -16.92 -18.43
N MET A 75 3.96 -15.85 -19.17
CA MET A 75 5.33 -15.37 -19.46
C MET A 75 5.85 -14.43 -18.36
N GLY A 76 5.09 -14.22 -17.29
CA GLY A 76 5.46 -13.38 -16.16
C GLY A 76 5.33 -11.88 -16.43
N ARG A 77 4.71 -11.46 -17.55
CA ARG A 77 4.43 -10.05 -17.79
C ARG A 77 3.20 -9.65 -16.99
N GLN A 78 3.27 -8.48 -16.35
CA GLN A 78 2.12 -7.93 -15.66
C GLN A 78 1.05 -7.56 -16.70
N HIS A 79 -0.04 -8.33 -16.71
CA HIS A 79 -1.09 -8.22 -17.70
C HIS A 79 -2.22 -7.29 -17.24
N THR A 80 -2.42 -7.13 -15.93
CA THR A 80 -3.41 -6.21 -15.38
C THR A 80 -2.96 -5.60 -14.07
N ARG A 81 -3.26 -4.30 -13.90
CA ARG A 81 -3.15 -3.58 -12.63
C ARG A 81 -4.51 -2.98 -12.32
N LYS A 82 -5.19 -3.50 -11.30
CA LYS A 82 -6.44 -2.93 -10.79
C LYS A 82 -6.13 -2.09 -9.56
N VAL A 83 -6.52 -0.82 -9.56
CA VAL A 83 -6.41 0.06 -8.40
C VAL A 83 -7.82 0.30 -7.87
N SER A 84 -8.03 0.06 -6.59
CA SER A 84 -9.31 0.27 -5.91
C SER A 84 -9.11 1.22 -4.74
N VAL A 85 -10.03 2.16 -4.58
CA VAL A 85 -10.02 3.13 -3.49
C VAL A 85 -11.42 3.20 -2.88
N ARG A 86 -11.51 3.37 -1.57
CA ARG A 86 -12.79 3.48 -0.87
C ARG A 86 -13.39 4.89 -1.01
N TRP A 87 -14.69 4.93 -1.27
CA TRP A 87 -15.51 6.13 -1.36
C TRP A 87 -16.74 6.02 -0.46
N PHE A 88 -17.16 7.14 0.12
CA PHE A 88 -18.40 7.28 0.88
C PHE A 88 -19.41 8.11 0.10
N LEU A 89 -20.64 7.62 0.07
CA LEU A 89 -21.80 8.33 -0.45
C LEU A 89 -22.67 8.73 0.75
N PHE A 90 -22.88 10.04 0.92
CA PHE A 90 -23.77 10.58 1.94
C PHE A 90 -25.14 10.84 1.31
N TRP A 91 -26.21 10.42 1.97
CA TRP A 91 -27.59 10.60 1.52
C TRP A 91 -28.45 11.11 2.67
N ASP A 92 -29.59 11.75 2.35
CA ASP A 92 -30.53 12.29 3.34
C ASP A 92 -31.53 11.22 3.79
N PRO A 93 -31.48 10.73 5.05
CA PRO A 93 -32.36 9.69 5.57
C PRO A 93 -33.84 10.02 5.57
N THR A 94 -34.19 11.30 5.39
CA THR A 94 -35.56 11.78 5.47
C THR A 94 -36.28 11.84 4.12
N GLN A 95 -35.56 11.65 3.00
CA GLN A 95 -36.16 11.64 1.68
C GLN A 95 -36.60 10.23 1.27
N PRO A 96 -37.87 10.02 0.87
CA PRO A 96 -38.38 8.70 0.50
C PRO A 96 -37.80 8.17 -0.81
N GLU A 97 -37.24 9.04 -1.66
CA GLU A 97 -36.61 8.68 -2.92
C GLU A 97 -35.21 9.31 -3.03
N ALA A 98 -34.19 8.47 -3.22
CA ALA A 98 -32.81 8.91 -3.37
C ALA A 98 -32.57 9.52 -4.77
N THR A 99 -32.86 10.81 -4.93
CA THR A 99 -32.75 11.49 -6.22
C THR A 99 -31.32 11.95 -6.56
N ARG A 100 -30.45 12.19 -5.55
CA ARG A 100 -28.98 12.36 -5.69
C ARG A 100 -28.25 12.30 -4.33
N PRO A 101 -26.96 11.89 -4.27
CA PRO A 101 -26.18 11.95 -3.04
C PRO A 101 -25.93 13.39 -2.58
N LEU A 102 -25.94 13.62 -1.26
CA LEU A 102 -25.61 14.91 -0.62
C LEU A 102 -24.13 15.24 -0.76
N ALA A 103 -23.27 14.22 -0.66
CA ALA A 103 -21.85 14.34 -0.89
C ALA A 103 -21.27 13.01 -1.32
N ILE A 104 -20.23 13.07 -2.13
CA ILE A 104 -19.36 11.94 -2.45
C ILE A 104 -17.99 12.33 -1.91
N ARG A 105 -17.45 11.54 -0.98
CA ARG A 105 -16.12 11.80 -0.42
C ARG A 105 -15.25 10.56 -0.56
N LYS A 106 -13.97 10.78 -0.82
CA LYS A 106 -12.96 9.73 -0.72
C LYS A 106 -12.67 9.50 0.76
N ASP A 107 -12.44 8.26 1.17
CA ASP A 107 -12.02 7.98 2.55
C ASP A 107 -10.69 8.71 2.85
N GLY A 108 -10.66 9.56 3.88
CA GLY A 108 -9.50 10.38 4.26
C GLY A 108 -9.45 11.84 3.77
N THR A 109 -10.55 12.40 3.23
CA THR A 109 -10.74 13.84 2.92
C THR A 109 -12.11 14.34 3.37
#